data_AF-A0A974P138-F1
#
_entry.id   AF-A0A974P138-F1
#
_cell.length_a   1.000
_cell.length_b   1.000
_cell.length_c   1.000
_cell.angle_alpha   90.00
_cell.angle_beta   90.00
_cell.angle_gamma   90.00
#
_symmetry.space_group_name_H-M   'P 1'
#
loop_
_entity.id
_entity.type
_entity.pdbx_description
1 polymer ?
#
loop_
_entity_poly.entity_id
_entity_poly.type
_entity_poly.pdbx_seq_one_letter_code
_entity_poly.pdbx_strand_id
1 'polypeptide(L)'
;MSRAGASTLSEISHFGLASVLIPYPFARDNHQESNAAVFVRATAAEMLLESDATPEILTRLLMDLLNDECRRQCMAQRAREVFPRDSSQRVVSTIEKIGE
;
A
#
# COMPACT_ATOMS: atom_id res chain seq x y z
N MET A 1 4.23 1.91 8.97
CA MET A 1 5.17 2.50 7.98
C MET A 1 5.90 1.35 7.29
N SER A 2 6.13 1.42 5.98
CA SER A 2 6.80 0.37 5.20
C SER A 2 7.44 0.92 3.93
N ARG A 3 8.32 0.15 3.28
CA ARG A 3 8.93 0.46 1.98
C ARG A 3 8.08 0.08 0.76
N ALA A 4 6.80 -0.28 0.94
CA ALA A 4 5.93 -0.71 -0.17
C ALA A 4 6.41 -1.98 -0.92
N GLY A 5 7.05 -2.91 -0.20
CA GLY A 5 7.33 -4.25 -0.70
C GLY A 5 6.04 -5.06 -0.90
N ALA A 6 6.00 -5.92 -1.93
CA ALA A 6 4.79 -6.65 -2.32
C ALA A 6 4.17 -7.45 -1.16
N SER A 7 4.96 -8.24 -0.43
CA SER A 7 4.45 -9.03 0.71
C SER A 7 3.86 -8.15 1.81
N THR A 8 4.53 -7.06 2.17
CA THR A 8 4.03 -6.15 3.19
C THR A 8 2.77 -5.42 2.74
N LEU A 9 2.65 -5.06 1.47
CA LEU A 9 1.43 -4.47 0.94
C LEU A 9 0.26 -5.47 0.90
N SER A 10 0.54 -6.74 0.62
CA SER A 10 -0.45 -7.81 0.74
C SER A 10 -0.95 -7.92 2.19
N GLU A 11 -0.07 -7.85 3.18
CA GLU A 11 -0.46 -7.85 4.60
C GLU A 11 -1.26 -6.60 4.98
N ILE A 12 -0.78 -5.41 4.59
CA ILE A 12 -1.45 -4.12 4.86
C ILE A 12 -2.88 -4.13 4.29
N SER A 13 -3.04 -4.58 3.04
CA SER A 13 -4.35 -4.65 2.40
C SER A 13 -5.23 -5.75 3.02
N HIS A 14 -4.67 -6.91 3.34
CA HIS A 14 -5.42 -7.99 3.98
C HIS A 14 -5.98 -7.58 5.35
N PHE A 15 -5.14 -6.98 6.21
CA PHE A 15 -5.54 -6.55 7.55
C PHE A 15 -6.28 -5.21 7.57
N GLY A 16 -6.19 -4.43 6.49
CA GLY A 16 -6.83 -3.13 6.40
C GLY A 16 -6.18 -2.10 7.29
N LEU A 17 -4.89 -1.83 7.07
CA LEU A 17 -4.11 -0.93 7.92
C LEU A 17 -3.87 0.41 7.20
N ALA A 18 -4.19 1.51 7.89
CA ALA A 18 -3.72 2.83 7.48
C ALA A 18 -2.19 2.85 7.49
N SER A 19 -1.57 3.34 6.41
CA SER A 19 -0.13 3.22 6.24
C SER A 19 0.50 4.45 5.60
N VAL A 20 1.74 4.72 6.02
CA VAL A 20 2.68 5.62 5.34
C VAL A 20 3.72 4.76 4.64
N LEU A 21 3.88 4.97 3.34
CA LEU A 21 4.78 4.24 2.46
C LEU A 21 5.96 5.13 2.06
N ILE A 22 7.17 4.62 2.27
CA ILE A 22 8.42 5.30 1.91
C ILE A 22 9.18 4.40 0.93
N PRO A 23 8.88 4.47 -0.37
CA PRO A 23 9.49 3.59 -1.37
C PRO A 23 11.01 3.75 -1.40
N TYR A 24 11.73 2.64 -1.50
CA TYR A 24 13.18 2.66 -1.72
C TYR A 24 13.48 3.07 -3.18
N PRO A 25 14.20 4.18 -3.43
CA PRO A 25 14.36 4.75 -4.76
C PRO A 25 15.21 3.89 -5.70
N PHE A 26 16.02 2.99 -5.16
CA PHE A 26 16.88 2.08 -5.95
C PHE A 26 16.26 0.67 -6.11
N ALA A 27 14.96 0.53 -5.85
CA ALA A 27 14.26 -0.70 -6.18
C ALA A 27 14.28 -0.92 -7.71
N ARG A 28 14.52 -2.17 -8.12
CA ARG A 28 14.53 -2.54 -9.55
C ARG A 28 13.28 -2.02 -10.24
N ASP A 29 13.47 -1.35 -11.38
CA ASP A 29 12.42 -0.80 -12.23
C ASP A 29 11.44 0.17 -11.52
N ASN A 30 11.87 0.79 -10.41
CA ASN A 30 11.03 1.65 -9.58
C ASN A 30 9.73 0.98 -9.09
N HIS A 31 9.78 -0.35 -8.89
CA HIS A 31 8.59 -1.11 -8.53
C HIS A 31 8.01 -0.75 -7.15
N GLN A 32 8.82 -0.28 -6.19
CA GLN A 32 8.29 0.11 -4.88
C GLN A 32 7.46 1.39 -4.93
N GLU A 33 7.83 2.38 -5.75
CA GLU A 33 7.01 3.58 -5.95
C GLU A 33 5.72 3.22 -6.70
N SER A 34 5.83 2.41 -7.75
CA SER A 34 4.67 1.91 -8.49
C SER A 34 3.68 1.17 -7.60
N ASN A 35 4.19 0.32 -6.71
CA ASN A 35 3.40 -0.38 -5.70
C ASN A 35 2.71 0.60 -4.73
N ALA A 36 3.45 1.57 -4.18
CA ALA A 36 2.88 2.57 -3.28
C ALA A 36 1.81 3.42 -3.97
N ALA A 37 2.02 3.79 -5.24
CA ALA A 37 1.08 4.57 -6.03
C ALA A 37 -0.28 3.88 -6.21
N VAL A 38 -0.34 2.54 -6.23
CA VAL A 38 -1.62 1.80 -6.23
C VAL A 38 -2.43 2.11 -4.97
N PHE A 39 -1.79 2.10 -3.80
CA PHE A 39 -2.45 2.36 -2.53
C PHE A 39 -2.83 3.85 -2.38
N VAL A 40 -1.95 4.76 -2.80
CA VAL A 40 -2.24 6.21 -2.77
C VAL A 40 -3.44 6.55 -3.65
N ARG A 41 -3.48 6.03 -4.89
CA ARG A 41 -4.63 6.25 -5.79
C ARG A 41 -5.94 5.71 -5.21
N ALA A 42 -5.88 4.64 -4.43
CA ALA A 42 -7.03 4.08 -3.73
C ALA A 42 -7.37 4.83 -2.43
N THR A 43 -6.64 5.88 -2.05
CA THR A 43 -6.73 6.56 -0.75
C THR A 43 -6.50 5.62 0.45
N ALA A 44 -5.74 4.54 0.21
CA ALA A 44 -5.43 3.49 1.17
C ALA A 44 -4.09 3.69 1.90
N ALA A 45 -3.28 4.65 1.47
CA ALA A 45 -2.02 4.99 2.11
C ALA A 45 -1.58 6.42 1.76
N GLU A 46 -0.70 6.98 2.58
CA GLU A 46 0.13 8.12 2.23
C GLU A 46 1.47 7.66 1.68
N MET A 47 2.05 8.42 0.76
CA MET A 47 3.41 8.17 0.24
C MET A 47 4.29 9.37 0.52
N LEU A 48 5.48 9.09 1.05
CA LEU A 48 6.54 10.07 1.27
C LEU A 48 7.80 9.55 0.57
N LEU A 49 8.29 10.26 -0.44
CA LEU A 49 9.50 9.87 -1.15
C LEU A 49 10.70 9.95 -0.21
N GLU A 50 11.65 9.01 -0.35
CA GLU A 50 12.83 8.95 0.53
C GLU A 50 13.67 10.24 0.45
N SER A 51 13.69 10.91 -0.71
CA SER A 51 14.34 12.22 -0.89
C SER A 51 13.74 13.34 -0.02
N ASP A 52 12.46 13.21 0.31
CA ASP A 52 11.68 14.21 1.04
C ASP A 52 11.45 13.80 2.51
N ALA A 53 11.92 12.62 2.91
CA ALA A 53 11.66 12.00 4.20
C ALA A 53 12.55 12.56 5.32
N THR A 54 12.50 13.87 5.56
CA THR A 54 13.18 14.48 6.71
C THR A 54 12.46 14.15 8.03
N PRO A 55 13.14 14.17 9.18
CA PRO A 55 12.52 13.95 10.49
C PRO A 55 11.29 14.83 10.73
N GLU A 56 11.34 16.10 10.31
CA GLU A 56 10.26 17.08 10.50
C GLU A 56 9.04 16.73 9.65
N ILE A 57 9.25 16.42 8.37
CA ILE A 57 8.16 16.06 7.44
C ILE A 57 7.51 14.75 7.87
N LEU A 58 8.32 13.73 8.20
CA LEU A 58 7.82 12.45 8.66
C LEU A 58 7.06 12.56 9.98
N THR A 59 7.59 13.32 10.95
CA THR A 59 6.93 13.53 12.25
C THR A 59 5.59 14.22 12.05
N ARG A 60 5.52 15.27 11.23
CA ARG A 60 4.26 15.96 10.93
C ARG A 60 3.26 15.01 10.30
N LEU A 61 3.64 14.28 9.25
CA LEU A 61 2.76 13.33 8.56
C LEU A 61 2.20 12.26 9.51
N LEU A 62 3.06 11.70 10.38
CA LEU A 62 2.64 10.71 11.36
C LEU A 62 1.70 11.31 12.41
N MET A 63 2.01 12.50 12.94
CA MET A 63 1.17 13.16 13.95
C MET A 63 -0.19 13.55 13.37
N ASP A 64 -0.24 14.05 12.13
CA ASP A 64 -1.49 14.37 11.44
C ASP A 64 -2.36 13.11 11.30
N LEU A 65 -1.75 11.98 10.93
CA LEU A 65 -2.47 10.72 10.79
C LEU A 65 -2.88 10.12 12.14
N LEU A 66 -2.03 10.22 13.18
CA LEU A 66 -2.30 9.71 14.54
C LEU A 66 -3.36 10.53 15.28
N ASN A 67 -3.52 11.81 14.97
CA ASN A 67 -4.53 12.66 15.58
C ASN A 67 -5.87 12.65 14.83
N ASP A 68 -5.93 12.09 13.61
CA ASP A 68 -7.16 11.99 12.81
C ASP A 68 -7.66 10.54 12.73
N GLU A 69 -8.50 10.15 13.69
CA GLU A 69 -9.06 8.80 13.73
C GLU A 69 -9.96 8.49 12.54
N CYS A 70 -10.78 9.44 12.10
CA CYS A 70 -11.70 9.27 10.98
C CYS A 70 -10.91 8.95 9.70
N ARG A 71 -9.87 9.73 9.41
CA ARG A 71 -8.98 9.50 8.27
C ARG A 71 -8.30 8.13 8.35
N ARG A 72 -7.83 7.71 9.52
CA ARG A 72 -7.25 6.35 9.69
C ARG A 72 -8.26 5.25 9.40
N GLN A 73 -9.49 5.39 9.88
CA GLN A 73 -10.55 4.40 9.65
C GLN A 73 -10.93 4.33 8.17
N CYS A 74 -11.10 5.47 7.50
CA CYS A 74 -11.35 5.52 6.06
C CYS A 74 -10.20 4.90 5.27
N MET A 75 -8.96 5.25 5.57
CA MET A 75 -7.77 4.69 4.91
C MET A 75 -7.65 3.18 5.13
N ALA A 76 -7.90 2.70 6.35
CA ALA A 76 -7.93 1.28 6.69
C ALA A 76 -9.00 0.51 5.90
N GLN A 77 -10.19 1.10 5.73
CA GLN A 77 -11.24 0.52 4.89
C GLN A 77 -10.80 0.43 3.43
N ARG A 78 -10.26 1.52 2.88
CA ARG A 78 -9.73 1.56 1.50
C ARG A 78 -8.62 0.55 1.28
N ALA A 79 -7.73 0.36 2.25
CA ALA A 79 -6.69 -0.67 2.19
C ALA A 79 -7.28 -2.08 2.03
N ARG A 80 -8.39 -2.41 2.71
CA ARG A 80 -9.08 -3.70 2.52
C ARG A 80 -9.67 -3.87 1.13
N GLU A 81 -10.13 -2.78 0.52
CA GLU A 81 -10.72 -2.79 -0.82
C GLU A 81 -9.66 -3.08 -1.91
N VAL A 82 -8.39 -2.78 -1.64
CA VAL A 82 -7.26 -3.13 -2.53
C VAL A 82 -6.98 -4.64 -2.53
N PHE A 83 -7.33 -5.37 -1.47
CA PHE A 83 -6.99 -6.80 -1.35
C PHE A 83 -7.80 -7.66 -2.34
N PRO A 84 -7.16 -8.41 -3.26
CA PRO A 84 -7.85 -9.23 -4.24
C PRO A 84 -8.35 -10.55 -3.61
N ARG A 85 -9.66 -10.61 -3.33
CA ARG A 85 -10.32 -11.73 -2.62
C ARG A 85 -10.41 -13.03 -3.41
N ASP A 86 -10.29 -12.96 -4.73
CA ASP A 86 -10.51 -14.07 -5.67
C ASP A 86 -9.22 -14.55 -6.35
N SER A 87 -8.04 -14.14 -5.84
CA SER A 87 -6.75 -14.40 -6.48
C SER A 87 -6.52 -15.88 -6.82
N SER A 88 -6.77 -16.79 -5.87
CA SER A 88 -6.61 -18.23 -6.09
C SER A 88 -7.54 -18.74 -7.21
N GLN A 89 -8.78 -18.28 -7.23
CA GLN A 89 -9.76 -18.68 -8.24
C GLN A 89 -9.41 -18.14 -9.62
N ARG A 90 -8.92 -16.91 -9.71
CA ARG A 90 -8.41 -16.32 -10.95
C ARG A 90 -7.24 -17.12 -11.52
N VAL A 91 -6.31 -17.54 -10.66
CA VAL A 91 -5.18 -18.39 -11.07
C VAL A 91 -5.68 -19.72 -11.63
N VAL A 92 -6.56 -20.44 -10.90
CA VAL A 92 -7.15 -21.71 -11.38
C VAL A 92 -7.85 -21.54 -12.73
N SER A 93 -8.74 -20.55 -12.85
CA SER A 93 -9.48 -20.30 -14.09
C SER A 93 -8.59 -19.96 -15.29
N THR A 94 -7.41 -19.40 -15.05
CA THR A 94 -6.45 -19.08 -16.12
C THR A 94 -5.71 -20.32 -16.58
N ILE A 95 -5.33 -21.20 -15.65
CA ILE A 95 -4.69 -22.48 -15.97
C ILE A 95 -5.64 -23.38 -16.77
N GLU A 96 -6.90 -23.48 -16.35
CA GLU A 96 -7.92 -24.27 -17.05
C GLU A 96 -8.09 -23.82 -18.52
N LYS A 97 -8.15 -22.52 -18.78
CA LYS A 97 -8.28 -21.96 -20.14
C LYS A 97 -7.08 -22.21 -21.06
N ILE A 98 -5.90 -22.45 -20.50
CA ILE A 98 -4.69 -22.75 -21.30
C ILE A 98 -4.61 -24.25 -21.61
N GLY A 99 -5.28 -25.09 -20.81
CA GLY A 99 -5.33 -26.54 -21.00
C GLY A 99 -6.40 -27.02 -21.98
N GLU A 100 -7.36 -26.17 -22.34
CA GLU A 100 -8.32 -26.36 -23.45
C GLU A 100 -7.71 -25.95 -24.80
#